data_AF-A0A430G184-F1
#
_entry.id   AF-A0A430G184-F1
#
_cell.length_a   1.000
_cell.length_b   1.000
_cell.length_c   1.000
_cell.angle_alpha   90.00
_cell.angle_beta   90.00
_cell.angle_gamma   90.00
#
_symmetry.space_group_name_H-M   'P 1'
#
loop_
_entity.id
_entity.type
_entity.pdbx_description
1 polymer ?
#
loop_
_entity_poly.entity_id
_entity_poly.type
_entity_poly.pdbx_seq_one_letter_code
_entity_poly.pdbx_strand_id
1 'polypeptide(L)'
;MADDFEIVRATLTPATPALAAFDYLIAHARAAAFLLVPRTREVRSIELQWPDRRQNPFSAQTHPGHVNFYLRRPILNTYPELFAAAERRFGAVKANSRGEYRTHLRTIEEVDALLTFLRGQGAWPSHRHDRRFVASTFQAVTGEHLLRAAQRLVRGFSDHRFGPSTEYDLLFDGHRLPPKAVFGLAASDALGFPVGPENFSAGDNTLCFRMLRGHGYPIVAKGERGALDPALISDEDRSWSEGRPRLVTHLRRERGIGLAAAKRDQFRQLHGRLFCERCGMDPVETFGSELGEACIEIHHRDTHVAEMGEGHETRLEDLQCLCANCHRVTHRELKALVIAWS
;
A
#
# COMPACT_ATOMS: atom_id res chain seq x y z
N MET A 1 1.51 -4.99 23.92
CA MET A 1 1.05 -5.76 22.73
C MET A 1 1.61 -5.21 21.42
N ALA A 2 1.28 -3.98 20.99
CA ALA A 2 1.88 -3.40 19.78
C ALA A 2 3.40 -3.27 19.92
N ASP A 3 3.84 -2.77 21.09
CA ASP A 3 5.25 -2.64 21.44
C ASP A 3 5.99 -4.00 21.48
N ASP A 4 5.38 -5.03 22.06
CA ASP A 4 5.99 -6.37 22.13
C ASP A 4 6.17 -7.03 20.75
N PHE A 5 5.23 -6.81 19.82
CA PHE A 5 5.34 -7.31 18.46
C PHE A 5 6.54 -6.67 17.73
N GLU A 6 6.69 -5.35 17.84
CA GLU A 6 7.82 -4.63 17.25
C GLU A 6 9.15 -5.07 17.87
N ILE A 7 9.21 -5.35 19.18
CA ILE A 7 10.42 -5.90 19.82
C ILE A 7 10.84 -7.24 19.20
N VAL A 8 9.88 -8.12 18.89
CA VAL A 8 10.16 -9.40 18.23
C VAL A 8 10.62 -9.14 16.80
N ARG A 9 9.89 -8.32 16.04
CA ARG A 9 10.19 -7.95 14.65
C ARG A 9 11.58 -7.32 14.49
N ALA A 10 11.95 -6.41 15.41
CA ALA A 10 13.24 -5.71 15.42
C ALA A 10 14.46 -6.62 15.62
N THR A 11 14.26 -7.92 15.90
CA THR A 11 15.35 -8.91 15.91
C THR A 11 15.88 -9.22 14.52
N LEU A 12 15.03 -9.09 13.50
CA LEU A 12 15.39 -9.30 12.10
C LEU A 12 16.09 -8.05 11.56
N THR A 13 17.12 -8.26 10.76
CA THR A 13 17.85 -7.13 10.16
C THR A 13 16.94 -6.36 9.20
N PRO A 14 16.85 -5.02 9.31
CA PRO A 14 16.06 -4.18 8.40
C PRO A 14 16.45 -4.38 6.93
N ALA A 15 15.49 -4.20 6.02
CA ALA A 15 15.68 -4.33 4.57
C ALA A 15 16.29 -5.67 4.11
N THR A 16 16.05 -6.77 4.85
CA THR A 16 16.48 -8.12 4.45
C THR A 16 15.32 -8.98 3.97
N PRO A 17 15.57 -10.00 3.12
CA PRO A 17 14.56 -10.98 2.72
C PRO A 17 13.90 -11.68 3.91
N ALA A 18 14.63 -11.88 5.02
CA ALA A 18 14.10 -12.54 6.21
C ALA A 18 13.03 -11.70 6.92
N LEU A 19 13.21 -10.36 6.95
CA LEU A 19 12.19 -9.46 7.48
C LEU A 19 10.93 -9.49 6.63
N ALA A 20 11.08 -9.43 5.30
CA ALA A 20 9.95 -9.53 4.37
C ALA A 20 9.22 -10.88 4.49
N ALA A 21 9.98 -11.98 4.64
CA ALA A 21 9.43 -13.31 4.87
C ALA A 21 8.64 -13.39 6.19
N PHE A 22 9.15 -12.78 7.27
CA PHE A 22 8.45 -12.69 8.54
C PHE A 22 7.15 -11.90 8.41
N ASP A 23 7.20 -10.68 7.85
CA ASP A 23 6.03 -9.82 7.70
C ASP A 23 4.97 -10.47 6.80
N TYR A 24 5.39 -11.17 5.73
CA TYR A 24 4.53 -11.97 4.87
C TYR A 24 3.84 -13.12 5.64
N LEU A 25 4.59 -13.88 6.44
CA LEU A 25 4.04 -14.94 7.30
C LEU A 25 2.99 -14.37 8.28
N ILE A 26 3.30 -13.25 8.92
CA ILE A 26 2.40 -12.58 9.88
C ILE A 26 1.12 -12.10 9.19
N ALA A 27 1.21 -11.53 7.99
CA ALA A 27 0.04 -11.12 7.21
C ALA A 27 -0.89 -12.31 6.91
N HIS A 28 -0.32 -13.45 6.49
CA HIS A 28 -1.08 -14.69 6.28
C HIS A 28 -1.64 -15.28 7.58
N ALA A 29 -0.91 -15.20 8.69
CA ALA A 29 -1.40 -15.67 9.99
C ALA A 29 -2.63 -14.86 10.45
N ARG A 30 -2.60 -13.54 10.29
CA ARG A 30 -3.76 -12.67 10.58
C ARG A 30 -4.94 -12.97 9.65
N ALA A 31 -4.69 -13.19 8.36
CA ALA A 31 -5.73 -13.56 7.40
C ALA A 31 -6.42 -14.88 7.76
N ALA A 32 -5.65 -15.84 8.27
CA ALA A 32 -6.13 -17.12 8.78
C ALA A 32 -6.68 -17.04 10.23
N ALA A 33 -6.95 -15.83 10.73
CA ALA A 33 -7.52 -15.54 12.04
C ALA A 33 -6.72 -16.06 13.25
N PHE A 34 -5.43 -16.36 13.10
CA PHE A 34 -4.59 -16.67 14.26
C PHE A 34 -4.41 -15.44 15.15
N LEU A 35 -4.57 -15.64 16.46
CA LEU A 35 -4.19 -14.64 17.45
C LEU A 35 -2.68 -14.67 17.61
N LEU A 36 -2.03 -13.52 17.40
CA LEU A 36 -0.59 -13.40 17.52
C LEU A 36 -0.22 -13.08 18.96
N VAL A 37 0.58 -13.94 19.58
CA VAL A 37 1.02 -13.78 20.98
C VAL A 37 2.54 -13.56 20.99
N PRO A 38 3.01 -12.32 21.10
CA PRO A 38 4.44 -12.02 21.17
C PRO A 38 5.06 -12.56 22.46
N ARG A 39 6.28 -13.09 22.34
CA ARG A 39 7.14 -13.50 23.45
C ARG A 39 8.45 -12.75 23.32
N THR A 40 8.75 -11.93 24.32
CA THR A 40 9.92 -11.03 24.32
C THR A 40 10.99 -11.43 25.33
N ARG A 41 10.66 -12.32 26.28
CA ARG A 41 11.60 -12.85 27.29
C ARG A 41 12.22 -14.15 26.81
N GLU A 42 13.54 -14.28 27.02
CA GLU A 42 14.40 -15.40 26.61
C GLU A 42 14.52 -15.57 25.09
N VAL A 43 13.42 -15.96 24.44
CA VAL A 43 13.33 -16.24 23.01
C VAL A 43 12.31 -15.33 22.37
N ARG A 44 12.79 -14.46 21.48
CA ARG A 44 11.93 -13.56 20.71
C ARG A 44 11.16 -14.36 19.66
N SER A 45 9.84 -14.42 19.82
CA SER A 45 8.98 -15.20 18.93
C SER A 45 7.53 -14.68 18.92
N ILE A 46 6.81 -14.99 17.85
CA ILE A 46 5.36 -14.86 17.78
C ILE A 46 4.76 -16.26 17.83
N GLU A 47 4.00 -16.56 18.88
CA GLU A 47 3.17 -17.76 18.92
C GLU A 47 1.86 -17.50 18.16
N LEU A 48 1.48 -18.42 17.27
CA LEU A 48 0.23 -18.35 16.54
C LEU A 48 -0.78 -19.20 17.30
N GLN A 49 -1.71 -18.54 17.97
CA GLN A 49 -2.77 -19.17 18.75
C GLN A 49 -4.03 -19.33 17.89
N TRP A 50 -4.68 -20.50 17.99
CA TRP A 50 -5.96 -20.69 17.34
C TRP A 50 -7.02 -19.72 17.88
N PRO A 51 -7.96 -19.24 17.05
CA PRO A 51 -9.01 -18.33 17.50
C PRO A 51 -10.04 -19.00 18.41
N ASP A 52 -10.26 -20.30 18.25
CA ASP A 52 -11.31 -21.08 18.93
C ASP A 52 -10.84 -21.71 20.26
N ARG A 53 -9.52 -21.76 20.52
CA ARG A 53 -8.96 -22.40 21.70
C ARG A 53 -7.60 -21.84 22.09
N ARG A 54 -7.29 -21.84 23.38
CA ARG A 54 -6.05 -21.31 23.96
C ARG A 54 -4.85 -22.27 23.79
N GLN A 55 -4.59 -22.69 22.56
CA GLN A 55 -3.44 -23.52 22.20
C GLN A 55 -2.70 -22.90 21.02
N ASN A 56 -1.38 -23.08 21.00
CA ASN A 56 -0.48 -22.44 20.06
C ASN A 56 0.08 -23.51 19.10
N PRO A 57 -0.61 -23.80 17.98
CA PRO A 57 -0.16 -24.80 17.00
C PRO A 57 1.19 -24.47 16.36
N PHE A 58 1.54 -23.19 16.25
CA PHE A 58 2.79 -22.76 15.61
C PHE A 58 3.52 -21.72 16.44
N SER A 59 4.82 -21.57 16.18
CA SER A 59 5.63 -20.46 16.69
C SER A 59 6.64 -20.03 15.62
N ALA A 60 6.78 -18.72 15.46
CA ALA A 60 7.77 -18.08 14.60
C ALA A 60 8.80 -17.37 15.47
N GLN A 61 9.95 -17.99 15.67
CA GLN A 61 11.07 -17.42 16.42
C GLN A 61 11.98 -16.62 15.49
N THR A 62 12.25 -15.37 15.85
CA THR A 62 13.03 -14.44 15.02
C THR A 62 14.51 -14.48 15.35
N HIS A 63 15.35 -14.52 14.32
CA HIS A 63 16.81 -14.34 14.40
C HIS A 63 17.23 -13.29 13.36
N PRO A 64 18.44 -12.69 13.45
CA PRO A 64 18.85 -11.62 12.53
C PRO A 64 18.69 -11.92 11.03
N GLY A 65 18.97 -13.16 10.60
CA GLY A 65 18.94 -13.55 9.19
C GLY A 65 17.88 -14.59 8.80
N HIS A 66 17.02 -15.03 9.70
CA HIS A 66 15.97 -16.03 9.41
C HIS A 66 14.91 -16.11 10.51
N VAL A 67 13.81 -16.76 10.20
CA VAL A 67 12.75 -17.14 11.14
C VAL A 67 12.76 -18.65 11.33
N ASN A 68 12.85 -19.11 12.57
CA ASN A 68 12.62 -20.50 12.93
C ASN A 68 11.12 -20.72 13.10
N PHE A 69 10.51 -21.47 12.18
CA PHE A 69 9.10 -21.82 12.23
C PHE A 69 8.91 -23.22 12.80
N TYR A 70 8.10 -23.33 13.84
CA TYR A 70 7.85 -24.57 14.56
C TYR A 70 6.44 -25.10 14.31
N LEU A 71 6.35 -26.40 13.99
CA LEU A 71 5.12 -27.18 14.13
C LEU A 71 5.10 -27.73 15.55
N ARG A 72 4.23 -27.19 16.38
CA ARG A 72 4.21 -27.49 17.82
C ARG A 72 3.34 -28.70 18.13
N ARG A 73 3.48 -29.24 19.35
CA ARG A 73 2.66 -30.39 19.79
C ARG A 73 1.16 -30.28 19.50
N PRO A 74 0.47 -29.12 19.68
CA PRO A 74 -0.95 -29.05 19.40
C PRO A 74 -1.31 -29.39 17.95
N ILE A 75 -0.56 -28.88 16.96
CA ILE A 75 -0.84 -29.20 15.56
C ILE A 75 -0.43 -30.64 15.23
N LEU A 76 0.69 -31.12 15.78
CA LEU A 76 1.16 -32.50 15.55
C LEU A 76 0.23 -33.55 16.18
N ASN A 77 -0.40 -33.25 17.31
CA ASN A 77 -1.43 -34.12 17.89
C ASN A 77 -2.71 -34.15 17.04
N THR A 78 -3.06 -33.01 16.43
CA THR A 78 -4.24 -32.91 15.55
C THR A 78 -3.98 -33.60 14.21
N TYR A 79 -2.75 -33.55 13.72
CA TYR A 79 -2.30 -34.15 12.46
C TYR A 79 -1.03 -35.00 12.69
N PRO A 80 -1.16 -36.26 13.15
CA PRO A 80 -0.03 -37.10 13.54
C PRO A 80 1.01 -37.33 12.42
N GLU A 81 0.57 -37.43 11.18
CA GLU A 81 1.44 -37.62 10.00
C GLU A 81 2.18 -36.35 9.57
N LEU A 82 1.84 -35.19 10.14
CA LEU A 82 2.35 -33.89 9.70
C LEU A 82 3.87 -33.77 9.91
N PHE A 83 4.40 -34.35 11.00
CA PHE A 83 5.84 -34.33 11.26
C PHE A 83 6.60 -35.06 10.14
N ALA A 84 6.22 -36.31 9.87
CA ALA A 84 6.86 -37.12 8.84
C ALA A 84 6.67 -36.52 7.44
N ALA A 85 5.50 -35.91 7.16
CA ALA A 85 5.26 -35.19 5.92
C ALA A 85 6.16 -33.95 5.78
N ALA A 86 6.36 -33.20 6.87
CA ALA A 86 7.25 -32.04 6.89
C ALA A 86 8.72 -32.44 6.70
N GLU A 87 9.17 -33.52 7.36
CA GLU A 87 10.52 -34.06 7.15
C GLU A 87 10.78 -34.45 5.70
N ARG A 88 9.82 -35.13 5.06
CA ARG A 88 9.94 -35.48 3.63
C ARG A 88 10.02 -34.25 2.73
N ARG A 89 9.31 -33.16 3.08
CA ARG A 89 9.18 -31.97 2.22
C ARG A 89 10.29 -30.94 2.42
N PHE A 90 10.74 -30.73 3.66
CA PHE A 90 11.66 -29.66 4.04
C PHE A 90 12.98 -30.18 4.64
N GLY A 91 13.13 -31.50 4.77
CA GLY A 91 14.32 -32.15 5.27
C GLY A 91 14.19 -32.62 6.72
N ALA A 92 15.02 -33.60 7.07
CA ALA A 92 15.08 -34.18 8.40
C ALA A 92 15.63 -33.17 9.41
N VAL A 93 14.99 -33.08 10.57
CA VAL A 93 15.43 -32.23 11.66
C VAL A 93 15.34 -33.04 12.94
N LYS A 94 16.42 -33.04 13.74
CA LYS A 94 16.39 -33.70 15.04
C LYS A 94 15.27 -33.07 15.87
N ALA A 95 14.23 -33.84 16.17
CA ALA A 95 13.14 -33.40 17.00
C ALA A 95 13.70 -32.80 18.29
N ASN A 96 13.17 -31.65 18.71
CA ASN A 96 13.56 -31.09 20.00
C ASN A 96 13.09 -32.02 21.13
N SER A 97 13.49 -31.74 22.37
CA SER A 97 13.00 -32.50 23.54
C SER A 97 11.47 -32.49 23.69
N ARG A 98 10.78 -31.65 22.93
CA ARG A 98 9.33 -31.54 22.89
C ARG A 98 8.68 -32.30 21.72
N GLY A 99 9.44 -32.95 20.84
CA GLY A 99 8.87 -33.64 19.67
C GLY A 99 8.31 -32.68 18.60
N GLU A 100 8.75 -31.43 18.59
CA GLU A 100 8.28 -30.41 17.63
C GLU A 100 9.17 -30.39 16.39
N TYR A 101 8.58 -30.14 15.23
CA TYR A 101 9.31 -29.96 13.97
C TYR A 101 9.72 -28.50 13.82
N ARG A 102 10.90 -28.23 13.24
CA ARG A 102 11.38 -26.88 12.95
C ARG A 102 11.84 -26.79 11.50
N THR A 103 11.49 -25.71 10.82
CA THR A 103 12.13 -25.29 9.56
C THR A 103 12.64 -23.86 9.66
N HIS A 104 13.54 -23.46 8.77
CA HIS A 104 14.11 -22.11 8.71
C HIS A 104 13.55 -21.37 7.49
N LEU A 105 13.02 -20.17 7.70
CA LEU A 105 12.47 -19.31 6.66
C LEU A 105 13.34 -18.07 6.52
N ARG A 106 13.93 -17.88 5.35
CA ARG A 106 14.79 -16.74 5.00
C ARG A 106 14.17 -15.87 3.91
N THR A 107 13.27 -16.44 3.13
CA THR A 107 12.72 -15.85 1.92
C THR A 107 11.20 -16.02 1.88
N ILE A 108 10.54 -15.20 1.05
CA ILE A 108 9.10 -15.26 0.85
C ILE A 108 8.70 -16.57 0.19
N GLU A 109 9.54 -17.09 -0.71
CA GLU A 109 9.35 -18.34 -1.43
C GLU A 109 9.31 -19.54 -0.47
N GLU A 110 10.17 -19.55 0.55
CA GLU A 110 10.15 -20.57 1.60
C GLU A 110 8.87 -20.48 2.45
N VAL A 111 8.40 -19.27 2.77
CA VAL A 111 7.13 -19.06 3.49
C VAL A 111 5.96 -19.55 2.64
N ASP A 112 5.92 -19.21 1.35
CA ASP A 112 4.84 -19.62 0.45
C ASP A 112 4.81 -21.14 0.26
N ALA A 113 5.97 -21.77 0.13
CA ALA A 113 6.11 -23.23 0.10
C ALA A 113 5.60 -23.90 1.39
N LEU A 114 5.93 -23.33 2.55
CA LEU A 114 5.44 -23.79 3.85
C LEU A 114 3.92 -23.66 3.95
N LEU A 115 3.37 -22.49 3.65
CA LEU A 115 1.92 -22.25 3.75
C LEU A 115 1.13 -23.11 2.76
N THR A 116 1.66 -23.31 1.55
CA THR A 116 1.07 -24.22 0.56
C THR A 116 1.06 -25.66 1.07
N PHE A 117 2.18 -26.12 1.65
CA PHE A 117 2.25 -27.43 2.27
C PHE A 117 1.23 -27.59 3.41
N LEU A 118 1.19 -26.66 4.37
CA LEU A 118 0.29 -26.76 5.52
C LEU A 118 -1.17 -26.74 5.11
N ARG A 119 -1.56 -25.93 4.12
CA ARG A 119 -2.91 -25.93 3.55
C ARG A 119 -3.23 -27.26 2.87
N GLY A 120 -2.28 -27.83 2.14
CA GLY A 120 -2.42 -29.15 1.50
C GLY A 120 -2.57 -30.30 2.49
N GLN A 121 -1.98 -30.18 3.69
CA GLN A 121 -2.16 -31.13 4.80
C GLN A 121 -3.42 -30.85 5.64
N GLY A 122 -4.18 -29.78 5.34
CA GLY A 122 -5.30 -29.34 6.16
C GLY A 122 -4.92 -28.70 7.51
N ALA A 123 -3.62 -28.55 7.79
CA ALA A 123 -3.09 -27.99 9.03
C ALA A 123 -3.12 -26.46 9.09
N TRP A 124 -3.48 -25.80 7.98
CA TRP A 124 -3.63 -24.34 7.88
C TRP A 124 -4.91 -23.98 7.11
N PRO A 125 -5.68 -22.95 7.55
CA PRO A 125 -6.91 -22.52 6.87
C PRO A 125 -6.71 -22.20 5.38
N SER A 126 -7.56 -22.76 4.52
CA SER A 126 -7.33 -22.81 3.08
C SER A 126 -8.44 -22.20 2.23
N HIS A 127 -9.56 -21.77 2.83
CA HIS A 127 -10.64 -21.13 2.10
C HIS A 127 -10.19 -19.78 1.52
N ARG A 128 -10.92 -19.29 0.52
CA ARG A 128 -10.59 -18.02 -0.14
C ARG A 128 -10.57 -16.83 0.81
N HIS A 129 -11.44 -16.82 1.82
CA HIS A 129 -11.50 -15.74 2.80
C HIS A 129 -10.31 -15.77 3.78
N ASP A 130 -9.76 -16.96 4.07
CA ASP A 130 -8.58 -17.14 4.95
C ASP A 130 -7.28 -16.58 4.35
N ARG A 131 -7.31 -16.20 3.07
CA ARG A 131 -6.18 -15.58 2.37
C ARG A 131 -6.29 -14.07 2.30
N ARG A 132 -7.41 -13.48 2.72
CA ARG A 132 -7.65 -12.04 2.67
C ARG A 132 -6.95 -11.34 3.84
N PHE A 133 -6.00 -10.47 3.53
CA PHE A 133 -5.35 -9.66 4.54
C PHE A 133 -6.36 -8.69 5.17
N VAL A 134 -6.17 -8.47 6.47
CA VAL A 134 -6.97 -7.52 7.25
C VAL A 134 -6.67 -6.09 6.82
N ALA A 135 -7.63 -5.18 6.99
CA ALA A 135 -7.49 -3.80 6.52
C ALA A 135 -6.27 -3.07 7.10
N SER A 136 -5.93 -3.35 8.37
CA SER A 136 -4.76 -2.76 9.03
C SER A 136 -3.43 -3.16 8.37
N THR A 137 -3.36 -4.28 7.64
CA THR A 137 -2.17 -4.65 6.87
C THR A 137 -1.83 -3.60 5.83
N PHE A 138 -2.82 -2.91 5.25
CA PHE A 138 -2.60 -1.96 4.16
C PHE A 138 -2.38 -0.51 4.63
N GLN A 139 -2.19 -0.27 5.93
CA GLN A 139 -1.97 1.08 6.48
C GLN A 139 -0.71 1.78 5.94
N ALA A 140 0.29 1.01 5.50
CA ALA A 140 1.52 1.56 4.92
C ALA A 140 1.35 2.03 3.47
N VAL A 141 0.21 1.76 2.81
CA VAL A 141 -0.02 2.17 1.42
C VAL A 141 -0.34 3.67 1.38
N THR A 142 0.39 4.40 0.53
CA THR A 142 0.33 5.87 0.41
C THR A 142 -0.03 6.29 -1.01
N GLY A 143 -0.34 7.56 -1.22
CA GLY A 143 -0.54 8.11 -2.56
C GLY A 143 0.66 7.90 -3.49
N GLU A 144 1.90 7.96 -2.98
CA GLU A 144 3.10 7.72 -3.78
C GLU A 144 3.16 6.28 -4.32
N HIS A 145 2.84 5.29 -3.48
CA HIS A 145 2.77 3.90 -3.92
C HIS A 145 1.72 3.71 -5.03
N LEU A 146 0.55 4.33 -4.88
CA LEU A 146 -0.53 4.27 -5.88
C LEU A 146 -0.13 4.93 -7.19
N LEU A 147 0.53 6.10 -7.11
CA LEU A 147 1.01 6.84 -8.28
C LEU A 147 2.03 6.02 -9.06
N ARG A 148 3.05 5.50 -8.36
CA ARG A 148 4.10 4.67 -8.96
C ARG A 148 3.50 3.41 -9.61
N ALA A 149 2.54 2.77 -8.95
CA ALA A 149 1.85 1.60 -9.50
C ALA A 149 1.07 1.93 -10.77
N ALA A 150 0.33 3.05 -10.79
CA ALA A 150 -0.41 3.50 -11.97
C ALA A 150 0.53 3.84 -13.14
N GLN A 151 1.61 4.58 -12.89
CA GLN A 151 2.64 4.90 -13.89
C GLN A 151 3.29 3.64 -14.47
N ARG A 152 3.64 2.65 -13.62
CA ARG A 152 4.18 1.36 -14.08
C ARG A 152 3.24 0.64 -15.02
N LEU A 153 1.94 0.59 -14.69
CA LEU A 153 0.93 -0.08 -15.53
C LEU A 153 0.72 0.64 -16.87
N VAL A 154 0.72 1.98 -16.89
CA VAL A 154 0.65 2.75 -18.15
C VAL A 154 1.83 2.43 -19.06
N ARG A 155 3.02 2.22 -18.50
CA ARG A 155 4.24 1.81 -19.24
C ARG A 155 4.23 0.35 -19.72
N GLY A 156 3.14 -0.38 -19.50
CA GLY A 156 3.01 -1.77 -19.91
C GLY A 156 3.69 -2.78 -18.98
N PHE A 157 3.98 -2.41 -17.72
CA PHE A 157 4.48 -3.38 -16.74
C PHE A 157 3.47 -4.53 -16.56
N SER A 158 3.89 -5.76 -16.89
CA SER A 158 3.03 -6.94 -16.91
C SER A 158 3.47 -8.06 -15.96
N ASP A 159 4.60 -7.90 -15.25
CA ASP A 159 5.10 -8.90 -14.30
C ASP A 159 4.32 -8.83 -12.98
N HIS A 160 3.06 -9.27 -13.03
CA HIS A 160 2.16 -9.32 -11.89
C HIS A 160 1.04 -10.34 -12.10
N ARG A 161 0.40 -10.78 -11.01
CA ARG A 161 -0.67 -11.80 -11.05
C ARG A 161 -2.08 -11.25 -11.27
N PHE A 162 -2.24 -9.94 -11.42
CA PHE A 162 -3.55 -9.31 -11.60
C PHE A 162 -4.04 -9.42 -13.05
N GLY A 163 -5.29 -9.85 -13.21
CA GLY A 163 -5.96 -9.84 -14.51
C GLY A 163 -6.49 -8.45 -14.91
N PRO A 164 -7.06 -8.32 -16.12
CA PRO A 164 -7.70 -7.08 -16.57
C PRO A 164 -8.94 -6.72 -15.73
N SER A 165 -9.39 -5.47 -15.82
CA SER A 165 -10.64 -5.02 -15.23
C SER A 165 -11.85 -5.73 -15.86
N THR A 166 -12.77 -6.20 -15.02
CA THR A 166 -14.02 -6.84 -15.45
C THR A 166 -15.17 -5.85 -15.48
N GLU A 167 -15.42 -5.16 -14.36
CA GLU A 167 -16.61 -4.32 -14.16
C GLU A 167 -16.29 -2.82 -14.07
N TYR A 168 -15.12 -2.46 -13.54
CA TYR A 168 -14.74 -1.08 -13.29
C TYR A 168 -13.32 -0.80 -13.78
N ASP A 169 -13.12 0.38 -14.33
CA ASP A 169 -11.82 0.92 -14.72
C ASP A 169 -11.43 2.06 -13.80
N LEU A 170 -10.15 2.12 -13.44
CA LEU A 170 -9.53 3.29 -12.86
C LEU A 170 -9.04 4.20 -14.00
N LEU A 171 -9.36 5.48 -13.93
CA LEU A 171 -8.89 6.46 -14.90
C LEU A 171 -7.59 7.09 -14.41
N PHE A 172 -6.54 7.01 -15.24
CA PHE A 172 -5.25 7.63 -14.95
C PHE A 172 -4.59 8.07 -16.25
N ASP A 173 -4.31 9.36 -16.38
CA ASP A 173 -3.63 9.97 -17.53
C ASP A 173 -4.14 9.49 -18.91
N GLY A 174 -5.47 9.56 -19.11
CA GLY A 174 -6.12 9.10 -20.34
C GLY A 174 -6.20 7.58 -20.53
N HIS A 175 -5.60 6.79 -19.64
CA HIS A 175 -5.63 5.33 -19.66
C HIS A 175 -6.70 4.78 -18.71
N ARG A 176 -7.19 3.58 -19.05
CA ARG A 176 -8.08 2.76 -18.22
C ARG A 176 -7.27 1.62 -17.65
N LEU A 177 -7.07 1.64 -16.33
CA LEU A 177 -6.27 0.65 -15.61
C LEU A 177 -7.16 -0.25 -14.77
N PRO A 178 -6.78 -1.53 -14.54
CA PRO A 178 -7.47 -2.38 -13.58
C PRO A 178 -7.27 -1.84 -12.15
N PRO A 179 -8.32 -1.41 -11.42
CA PRO A 179 -8.17 -0.83 -10.08
C PRO A 179 -7.46 -1.78 -9.11
N LYS A 180 -7.75 -3.07 -9.24
CA LYS A 180 -7.15 -4.12 -8.42
C LYS A 180 -5.65 -4.27 -8.66
N ALA A 181 -5.19 -4.12 -9.90
CA ALA A 181 -3.78 -4.19 -10.23
C ALA A 181 -3.02 -2.99 -9.65
N VAL A 182 -3.57 -1.77 -9.81
CA VAL A 182 -2.99 -0.54 -9.26
C VAL A 182 -2.81 -0.68 -7.75
N PHE A 183 -3.86 -1.05 -7.03
CA PHE A 183 -3.80 -1.21 -5.58
C PHE A 183 -2.87 -2.33 -5.14
N GLY A 184 -2.91 -3.48 -5.82
CA GLY A 184 -2.09 -4.63 -5.44
C GLY A 184 -0.58 -4.42 -5.63
N LEU A 185 -0.19 -3.74 -6.71
CA LEU A 185 1.19 -3.32 -6.93
C LEU A 185 1.63 -2.29 -5.88
N ALA A 186 0.80 -1.27 -5.62
CA ALA A 186 1.07 -0.29 -4.58
C ALA A 186 1.22 -0.93 -3.19
N ALA A 187 0.36 -1.90 -2.87
CA ALA A 187 0.45 -2.65 -1.62
C ALA A 187 1.69 -3.54 -1.56
N SER A 188 2.11 -4.14 -2.67
CA SER A 188 3.34 -4.94 -2.71
C SER A 188 4.58 -4.08 -2.47
N ASP A 189 4.63 -2.91 -3.13
CA ASP A 189 5.71 -1.94 -2.96
C ASP A 189 5.76 -1.42 -1.52
N ALA A 190 4.62 -1.09 -0.92
CA ALA A 190 4.53 -0.57 0.45
C ALA A 190 4.88 -1.58 1.55
N LEU A 191 4.53 -2.86 1.34
CA LEU A 191 4.72 -3.91 2.34
C LEU A 191 6.05 -4.65 2.20
N GLY A 192 6.74 -4.49 1.06
CA GLY A 192 7.99 -5.19 0.78
C GLY A 192 7.81 -6.69 0.50
N PHE A 193 6.58 -7.15 0.25
CA PHE A 193 6.28 -8.53 -0.14
C PHE A 193 5.10 -8.59 -1.12
N PRO A 194 4.95 -9.68 -1.91
CA PRO A 194 3.89 -9.80 -2.91
C PRO A 194 2.48 -9.79 -2.29
N VAL A 195 1.62 -8.92 -2.81
CA VAL A 195 0.18 -8.91 -2.56
C VAL A 195 -0.53 -9.37 -3.83
N GLY A 196 -1.23 -10.50 -3.77
CA GLY A 196 -1.96 -11.09 -4.89
C GLY A 196 -3.46 -10.77 -4.93
N PRO A 197 -4.14 -11.13 -6.03
CA PRO A 197 -5.60 -11.00 -6.18
C PRO A 197 -6.42 -11.70 -5.08
N GLU A 198 -5.89 -12.74 -4.46
CA GLU A 198 -6.49 -13.48 -3.36
C GLU A 198 -6.43 -12.74 -2.02
N ASN A 199 -5.50 -11.80 -1.86
CA ASN A 199 -5.23 -11.15 -0.58
C ASN A 199 -6.17 -10.00 -0.24
N PHE A 200 -6.95 -9.54 -1.21
CA PHE A 200 -7.96 -8.51 -0.98
C PHE A 200 -9.07 -8.58 -2.02
N SER A 201 -10.21 -7.99 -1.68
CA SER A 201 -11.33 -7.83 -2.60
C SER A 201 -11.28 -6.46 -3.28
N ALA A 202 -11.77 -6.40 -4.50
CA ALA A 202 -12.00 -5.17 -5.24
C ALA A 202 -13.45 -5.17 -5.70
N GLY A 203 -14.06 -3.98 -5.75
CA GLY A 203 -15.49 -3.79 -5.95
C GLY A 203 -15.96 -2.56 -5.18
N ASP A 204 -17.17 -2.11 -5.45
CA ASP A 204 -17.72 -0.92 -4.77
C ASP A 204 -17.79 -1.14 -3.24
N ASN A 205 -17.53 -0.09 -2.46
CA ASN A 205 -17.39 -0.12 -0.99
C ASN A 205 -16.25 -0.99 -0.41
N THR A 206 -15.38 -1.59 -1.22
CA THR A 206 -14.19 -2.30 -0.71
C THR A 206 -13.07 -1.35 -0.28
N LEU A 207 -12.15 -1.82 0.57
CA LEU A 207 -10.96 -1.06 0.99
C LEU A 207 -10.16 -0.54 -0.21
N CYS A 208 -9.95 -1.38 -1.23
CA CYS A 208 -9.23 -1.02 -2.45
C CYS A 208 -9.84 0.23 -3.12
N PHE A 209 -11.16 0.26 -3.33
CA PHE A 209 -11.82 1.39 -3.99
C PHE A 209 -11.86 2.63 -3.11
N ARG A 210 -12.07 2.47 -1.80
CA ARG A 210 -12.02 3.58 -0.85
C ARG A 210 -10.65 4.25 -0.83
N MET A 211 -9.56 3.47 -0.81
CA MET A 211 -8.21 4.02 -0.83
C MET A 211 -7.90 4.71 -2.16
N LEU A 212 -8.23 4.11 -3.30
CA LEU A 212 -8.03 4.73 -4.62
C LEU A 212 -8.81 6.04 -4.76
N ARG A 213 -10.12 6.03 -4.47
CA ARG A 213 -10.95 7.24 -4.54
C ARG A 213 -10.48 8.31 -3.55
N GLY A 214 -10.10 7.91 -2.33
CA GLY A 214 -9.56 8.81 -1.30
C GLY A 214 -8.27 9.51 -1.72
N HIS A 215 -7.46 8.91 -2.59
CA HIS A 215 -6.27 9.54 -3.18
C HIS A 215 -6.54 10.21 -4.54
N GLY A 216 -7.82 10.44 -4.88
CA GLY A 216 -8.22 11.20 -6.06
C GLY A 216 -8.23 10.40 -7.36
N TYR A 217 -8.19 9.06 -7.32
CA TYR A 217 -8.30 8.23 -8.52
C TYR A 217 -9.77 7.94 -8.86
N PRO A 218 -10.29 8.44 -10.01
CA PRO A 218 -11.65 8.13 -10.43
C PRO A 218 -11.77 6.66 -10.82
N ILE A 219 -12.86 6.01 -10.39
CA ILE A 219 -13.22 4.65 -10.78
C ILE A 219 -14.60 4.68 -11.40
N VAL A 220 -14.71 4.22 -12.65
CA VAL A 220 -15.93 4.27 -13.46
C VAL A 220 -16.34 2.87 -13.91
N ALA A 221 -17.63 2.67 -14.20
CA ALA A 221 -18.09 1.40 -14.74
C ALA A 221 -17.53 1.18 -16.16
N LYS A 222 -17.39 -0.08 -16.56
CA LYS A 222 -16.86 -0.44 -17.87
C LYS A 222 -17.78 0.07 -18.98
N GLY A 223 -17.19 0.73 -19.98
CA GLY A 223 -17.93 1.34 -21.09
C GLY A 223 -18.56 2.71 -20.77
N GLU A 224 -18.59 3.11 -19.50
CA GLU A 224 -19.05 4.44 -19.12
C GLU A 224 -18.02 5.49 -19.55
N ARG A 225 -18.46 6.53 -20.26
CA ARG A 225 -17.63 7.70 -20.51
C ARG A 225 -17.47 8.40 -19.17
N GLY A 226 -16.32 8.24 -18.53
CA GLY A 226 -16.07 8.86 -17.24
C GLY A 226 -16.24 10.37 -17.36
N ALA A 227 -17.35 10.88 -16.83
CA ALA A 227 -17.44 12.29 -16.50
C ALA A 227 -16.43 12.51 -15.38
N LEU A 228 -15.32 13.14 -15.73
CA LEU A 228 -14.39 13.72 -14.78
C LEU A 228 -15.20 14.70 -13.92
N ASP A 229 -15.60 14.27 -12.72
CA ASP A 229 -16.56 14.94 -11.83
C ASP A 229 -16.31 16.45 -11.75
N PRO A 230 -17.19 17.33 -12.28
CA PRO A 230 -17.00 18.79 -12.26
C PRO A 230 -16.77 19.41 -10.87
N ALA A 231 -16.97 18.68 -9.78
CA ALA A 231 -16.72 19.16 -8.41
C ALA A 231 -15.23 19.28 -8.03
N LEU A 232 -14.27 18.72 -8.80
CA LEU A 232 -12.83 18.96 -8.58
C LEU A 232 -12.30 20.18 -9.37
N ILE A 233 -13.19 21.06 -9.82
CA ILE A 233 -12.84 22.30 -10.53
C ILE A 233 -12.77 23.41 -9.47
N SER A 234 -11.62 24.06 -9.27
CA SER A 234 -11.56 25.25 -8.41
C SER A 234 -12.31 26.40 -9.08
N ASP A 235 -12.85 27.35 -8.32
CA ASP A 235 -13.57 28.49 -8.89
C ASP A 235 -12.66 29.35 -9.82
N GLU A 236 -11.33 29.22 -9.71
CA GLU A 236 -10.40 29.85 -10.64
C GLU A 236 -10.39 29.19 -12.03
N ASP A 237 -10.53 27.86 -12.11
CA ASP A 237 -10.67 27.13 -13.38
C ASP A 237 -12.02 27.45 -14.04
N ARG A 238 -13.06 27.75 -13.24
CA ARG A 238 -14.33 28.30 -13.75
C ARG A 238 -14.15 29.70 -14.32
N SER A 239 -13.36 30.56 -13.66
CA SER A 239 -13.12 31.94 -14.12
C SER A 239 -12.42 32.03 -15.48
N TRP A 240 -11.68 31.00 -15.88
CA TRP A 240 -11.04 30.88 -17.20
C TRP A 240 -11.95 30.31 -18.30
N SER A 241 -13.17 29.88 -17.95
CA SER A 241 -14.10 29.17 -18.82
C SER A 241 -15.44 29.88 -18.96
N GLU A 242 -15.45 31.19 -19.16
CA GLU A 242 -16.57 31.82 -19.86
C GLU A 242 -16.63 31.27 -21.30
N GLY A 243 -17.28 30.11 -21.46
CA GLY A 243 -17.84 29.65 -22.74
C GLY A 243 -17.24 28.42 -23.43
N ARG A 244 -16.27 27.67 -22.87
CA ARG A 244 -15.67 26.50 -23.58
C ARG A 244 -15.41 25.25 -22.69
N PRO A 245 -16.30 24.24 -22.72
CA PRO A 245 -16.16 22.98 -21.96
C PRO A 245 -14.94 22.11 -22.32
N ARG A 246 -14.39 22.27 -23.55
CA ARG A 246 -13.22 21.52 -24.02
C ARG A 246 -11.91 21.88 -23.28
N LEU A 247 -11.85 23.03 -22.60
CA LEU A 247 -10.66 23.46 -21.84
C LEU A 247 -10.50 22.69 -20.52
N VAL A 248 -11.61 22.31 -19.89
CA VAL A 248 -11.65 21.66 -18.57
C VAL A 248 -11.03 20.27 -18.58
N THR A 249 -11.16 19.55 -19.70
CA THR A 249 -10.53 18.24 -19.89
C THR A 249 -9.02 18.34 -20.12
N HIS A 250 -8.54 19.47 -20.67
CA HIS A 250 -7.13 19.75 -20.89
C HIS A 250 -6.42 20.13 -19.58
N LEU A 251 -7.03 21.03 -18.79
CA LEU A 251 -6.54 21.48 -17.47
C LEU A 251 -6.37 20.33 -16.43
N ARG A 252 -7.10 19.23 -16.59
CA ARG A 252 -6.95 18.02 -15.75
C ARG A 252 -5.83 17.08 -16.19
N ARG A 253 -5.61 16.94 -17.51
CA ARG A 253 -4.41 16.23 -18.02
C ARG A 253 -3.15 16.91 -17.51
N GLU A 254 -3.22 18.24 -17.46
CA GLU A 254 -2.17 19.12 -16.98
C GLU A 254 -1.81 18.86 -15.50
N ARG A 255 -2.75 18.73 -14.55
CA ARG A 255 -2.39 18.61 -13.10
C ARG A 255 -2.06 17.19 -12.59
N GLY A 256 -2.28 16.15 -13.40
CA GLY A 256 -2.03 14.73 -13.11
C GLY A 256 -2.84 14.11 -11.96
N ILE A 257 -3.51 12.99 -12.24
CA ILE A 257 -4.37 12.28 -11.28
C ILE A 257 -3.52 11.68 -10.15
N GLY A 258 -3.90 11.87 -8.89
CA GLY A 258 -3.22 11.28 -7.73
C GLY A 258 -1.93 11.98 -7.25
N LEU A 259 -1.35 12.88 -8.06
CA LEU A 259 -0.13 13.62 -7.71
C LEU A 259 -0.28 14.49 -6.45
N ALA A 260 -1.38 15.24 -6.36
CA ALA A 260 -1.60 16.14 -5.22
C ALA A 260 -1.75 15.36 -3.91
N ALA A 261 -2.46 14.23 -3.92
CA ALA A 261 -2.59 13.36 -2.76
C ALA A 261 -1.22 12.76 -2.38
N ALA A 262 -0.50 12.22 -3.35
CA ALA A 262 0.84 11.67 -3.15
C ALA A 262 1.82 12.70 -2.56
N LYS A 263 1.81 13.95 -3.05
CA LYS A 263 2.67 15.02 -2.53
C LYS A 263 2.32 15.38 -1.08
N ARG A 264 1.03 15.52 -0.75
CA ARG A 264 0.60 15.80 0.63
C ARG A 264 1.03 14.70 1.59
N ASP A 265 0.86 13.44 1.20
CA ASP A 265 1.27 12.30 2.03
C ASP A 265 2.79 12.29 2.27
N GLN A 266 3.58 12.47 1.21
CA GLN A 266 5.03 12.58 1.31
C GLN A 266 5.44 13.73 2.24
N PHE A 267 4.80 14.89 2.10
CA PHE A 267 5.09 16.06 2.93
C PHE A 267 4.80 15.77 4.41
N ARG A 268 3.65 15.16 4.72
CA ARG A 268 3.32 14.76 6.10
C ARG A 268 4.30 13.74 6.68
N GLN A 269 4.78 12.80 5.87
CA GLN A 269 5.77 11.81 6.33
C GLN A 269 7.12 12.46 6.67
N LEU A 270 7.56 13.43 5.87
CA LEU A 270 8.84 14.12 6.06
C LEU A 270 8.79 15.16 7.19
N HIS A 271 7.66 15.85 7.34
CA HIS A 271 7.55 17.02 8.21
C HIS A 271 6.58 16.87 9.38
N GLY A 272 5.85 15.75 9.46
CA GLY A 272 4.84 15.46 10.48
C GLY A 272 3.50 16.18 10.29
N ARG A 273 3.48 17.32 9.58
CA ARG A 273 2.29 18.15 9.32
C ARG A 273 2.39 18.88 8.00
N LEU A 274 1.26 19.33 7.45
CA LEU A 274 1.24 20.21 6.28
C LEU A 274 1.46 21.67 6.68
N PHE A 275 2.29 22.38 5.93
CA PHE A 275 2.45 23.84 6.01
C PHE A 275 2.84 24.40 4.65
N CYS A 276 2.72 25.72 4.48
CA CYS A 276 3.14 26.39 3.26
C CYS A 276 4.67 26.44 3.15
N GLU A 277 5.25 25.85 2.10
CA GLU A 277 6.70 25.87 1.85
C GLU A 277 7.25 27.29 1.62
N ARG A 278 6.40 28.22 1.17
CA ARG A 278 6.81 29.61 0.89
C ARG A 278 6.77 30.52 2.13
N CYS A 279 5.68 30.49 2.90
CA CYS A 279 5.51 31.43 4.03
C CYS A 279 5.56 30.77 5.41
N GLY A 280 5.69 29.43 5.48
CA GLY A 280 5.74 28.68 6.74
C GLY A 280 4.41 28.60 7.48
N MET A 281 3.31 29.13 6.92
CA MET A 281 2.00 29.09 7.57
C MET A 281 1.54 27.65 7.78
N ASP A 282 1.28 27.30 9.05
CA ASP A 282 0.60 26.08 9.45
C ASP A 282 -0.93 26.33 9.43
N PRO A 283 -1.68 25.63 8.58
CA PRO A 283 -3.11 25.87 8.43
C PRO A 283 -3.92 25.33 9.62
N VAL A 284 -3.46 24.29 10.32
CA VAL A 284 -4.18 23.73 11.48
C VAL A 284 -4.05 24.69 12.66
N GLU A 285 -2.86 25.25 12.88
CA GLU A 285 -2.66 26.31 13.88
C GLU A 285 -3.45 27.58 13.52
N THR A 286 -3.48 27.95 12.24
CA THR A 286 -4.15 29.17 11.77
C THR A 286 -5.68 29.08 11.87
N PHE A 287 -6.27 27.94 11.49
CA PHE A 287 -7.72 27.77 11.43
C PHE A 287 -8.31 27.00 12.64
N GLY A 288 -7.46 26.51 13.55
CA GLY A 288 -7.89 25.82 14.78
C GLY A 288 -8.57 24.46 14.53
N SER A 289 -8.39 23.87 13.36
CA SER A 289 -9.02 22.60 12.96
C SER A 289 -8.15 21.86 11.94
N GLU A 290 -8.18 20.53 11.99
CA GLU A 290 -7.56 19.68 10.97
C GLU A 290 -8.12 19.97 9.56
N LEU A 291 -9.37 20.46 9.47
CA LEU A 291 -9.97 20.91 8.21
C LEU A 291 -9.20 22.08 7.57
N GLY A 292 -8.40 22.81 8.34
CA GLY A 292 -7.53 23.87 7.85
C GLY A 292 -6.58 23.38 6.76
N GLU A 293 -6.15 22.11 6.78
CA GLU A 293 -5.26 21.53 5.76
C GLU A 293 -5.78 21.70 4.32
N ALA A 294 -7.09 21.87 4.13
CA ALA A 294 -7.68 22.19 2.83
C ALA A 294 -7.13 23.50 2.21
N CYS A 295 -6.53 24.38 3.01
CA CYS A 295 -5.88 25.62 2.56
C CYS A 295 -4.55 25.36 1.83
N ILE A 296 -3.96 24.17 1.96
CA ILE A 296 -2.69 23.81 1.29
C ILE A 296 -2.97 23.16 -0.06
N GLU A 297 -2.55 23.86 -1.11
CA GLU A 297 -2.63 23.50 -2.51
C GLU A 297 -1.28 23.00 -3.02
N ILE A 298 -1.30 22.11 -4.02
CA ILE A 298 -0.09 21.54 -4.62
C ILE A 298 0.18 22.24 -5.95
N HIS A 299 1.37 22.82 -6.07
CA HIS A 299 1.82 23.62 -7.20
C HIS A 299 3.06 23.02 -7.86
N HIS A 300 3.20 23.14 -9.18
CA HIS A 300 4.42 22.74 -9.88
C HIS A 300 5.51 23.79 -9.69
N ARG A 301 6.69 23.42 -9.18
CA ARG A 301 7.73 24.36 -8.74
C ARG A 301 8.21 25.29 -9.87
N ASP A 302 8.58 24.72 -11.02
CA ASP A 302 9.37 25.42 -12.04
C ASP A 302 8.71 25.49 -13.43
N THR A 303 7.53 24.90 -13.63
CA THR A 303 6.93 24.76 -14.96
C THR A 303 5.47 25.19 -14.97
N HIS A 304 5.11 26.06 -15.92
CA HIS A 304 3.72 26.31 -16.21
C HIS A 304 3.16 25.04 -16.86
N VAL A 305 2.13 24.47 -16.26
CA VAL A 305 1.61 23.15 -16.68
C VAL A 305 1.19 23.13 -18.16
N ALA A 306 0.81 24.29 -18.70
CA ALA A 306 0.50 24.49 -20.12
C ALA A 306 1.70 24.31 -21.08
N GLU A 307 2.94 24.30 -20.58
CA GLU A 307 4.17 24.13 -21.35
C GLU A 307 4.70 22.68 -21.30
N MET A 308 4.04 21.79 -20.55
CA MET A 308 4.42 20.38 -20.46
C MET A 308 4.06 19.67 -21.78
N GLY A 309 5.08 19.18 -22.49
CA GLY A 309 4.91 18.41 -23.73
C GLY A 309 4.20 17.07 -23.50
N GLU A 310 3.73 16.46 -24.60
CA GLU A 310 3.14 15.12 -24.54
C GLU A 310 4.11 14.11 -23.90
N GLY A 311 3.66 13.42 -22.85
CA GLY A 311 4.45 12.39 -22.15
C GLY A 311 5.32 12.91 -21.00
N HIS A 312 5.21 14.18 -20.61
CA HIS A 312 5.89 14.69 -19.41
C HIS A 312 5.37 13.99 -18.15
N GLU A 313 6.28 13.42 -17.36
CA GLU A 313 5.96 12.80 -16.08
C GLU A 313 6.38 13.71 -14.93
N THR A 314 5.39 14.22 -14.21
CA THR A 314 5.63 14.98 -12.98
C THR A 314 6.07 14.05 -11.85
N ARG A 315 7.21 14.35 -11.24
CA ARG A 315 7.70 13.71 -10.00
C ARG A 315 7.25 14.54 -8.80
N LEU A 316 7.20 13.93 -7.61
CA LEU A 316 6.80 14.65 -6.39
C LEU A 316 7.78 15.78 -6.01
N GLU A 317 9.03 15.70 -6.44
CA GLU A 317 10.04 16.76 -6.27
C GLU A 317 9.77 18.00 -7.13
N ASP A 318 9.04 17.84 -8.25
CA ASP A 318 8.61 18.94 -9.12
C ASP A 318 7.40 19.70 -8.53
N LEU A 319 6.91 19.27 -7.37
CA LEU A 319 5.73 19.81 -6.70
C LEU A 319 6.11 20.48 -5.38
N GLN A 320 5.34 21.50 -4.99
CA GLN A 320 5.44 22.19 -3.71
C GLN A 320 4.06 22.44 -3.08
N CYS A 321 4.00 22.40 -1.75
CA CYS A 321 2.85 22.69 -0.91
C CYS A 321 2.77 24.20 -0.61
N LEU A 322 1.76 24.90 -1.12
CA LEU A 322 1.55 26.33 -0.90
C LEU A 322 0.19 26.60 -0.27
N CYS A 323 0.09 27.58 0.63
CA CYS A 323 -1.24 28.07 1.04
C CYS A 323 -1.92 28.79 -0.14
N ALA A 324 -3.26 28.85 -0.13
CA ALA A 324 -4.05 29.51 -1.18
C ALA A 324 -3.54 30.91 -1.55
N ASN A 325 -3.05 31.70 -0.59
CA ASN A 325 -2.47 33.01 -0.87
C ASN A 325 -1.13 32.93 -1.62
N CYS A 326 -0.20 32.10 -1.14
CA CYS A 326 1.11 31.91 -1.79
C CYS A 326 0.97 31.25 -3.17
N HIS A 327 -0.01 30.36 -3.32
CA HIS A 327 -0.37 29.76 -4.58
C HIS A 327 -0.75 30.81 -5.62
N ARG A 328 -1.71 31.69 -5.27
CA ARG A 328 -2.16 32.81 -6.13
C ARG A 328 -1.03 33.78 -6.50
N VAL A 329 -0.15 34.10 -5.55
CA VAL A 329 1.01 34.99 -5.81
C VAL A 329 1.99 34.33 -6.78
N THR A 330 2.32 33.05 -6.58
CA THR A 330 3.26 32.30 -7.43
C THR A 330 2.75 32.22 -8.88
N HIS A 331 1.45 31.97 -9.09
CA HIS A 331 0.86 32.02 -10.42
C HIS A 331 0.99 33.39 -11.11
N ARG A 332 0.83 34.49 -10.37
CA ARG A 332 1.01 35.85 -10.92
C ARG A 332 2.46 36.14 -11.28
N GLU A 333 3.41 35.69 -10.46
CA GLU A 333 4.85 35.85 -10.71
C GLU A 333 5.29 35.09 -11.98
N LEU A 334 4.88 33.83 -12.11
CA LEU A 334 5.17 33.03 -13.32
C LEU A 334 4.59 33.66 -14.58
N LYS A 335 3.36 34.20 -14.52
CA LYS A 335 2.75 34.89 -15.66
C LYS A 335 3.52 36.15 -16.06
N ALA A 336 4.02 36.92 -15.09
CA ALA A 336 4.82 38.11 -15.36
C ALA A 336 6.16 37.76 -16.03
N LEU A 337 6.75 36.61 -15.68
CA LEU A 337 7.95 36.09 -16.32
C LEU A 337 7.68 35.69 -17.77
N VAL A 338 6.61 34.96 -18.07
CA VAL A 338 6.29 34.56 -19.46
C VAL A 338 6.11 35.79 -20.38
N ILE A 339 5.49 36.86 -19.89
CA ILE A 339 5.26 38.11 -20.65
C ILE A 339 6.56 38.90 -20.87
N ALA A 340 7.55 38.78 -19.98
CA ALA A 340 8.82 39.51 -20.10
C ALA A 340 9.78 38.92 -21.14
N TRP A 341 9.52 37.70 -21.63
CA TRP A 341 10.33 36.98 -22.62
C TRP A 341 9.61 36.75 -23.97
N SER A 342 8.37 37.24 -24.10
CA SER A 342 7.58 37.32 -25.33
C SER A 342 7.58 38.73 -25.88
#